data_AF-A0A0R0LG91-F1
#
_entry.id   AF-A0A0R0LG91-F1
#
_cell.length_a   1.000
_cell.length_b   1.000
_cell.length_c   1.000
_cell.angle_alpha   90.00
_cell.angle_beta   90.00
_cell.angle_gamma   90.00
#
_symmetry.space_group_name_H-M   'P 1'
#
loop_
_entity.id
_entity.type
_entity.pdbx_description
1 polymer ?
#
loop_
_entity_poly.entity_id
_entity_poly.type
_entity_poly.pdbx_seq_one_letter_code
_entity_poly.pdbx_strand_id
1 'polypeptide(L)'
;MFMGLINKIKIQNFYINIKIIINDFVLDIMALFDTGANSNCILEGLQGLRISTNFLLVKNLKNEVILGTPFIRALFPLQISKEGITTTHLGRKIIFNFSTKPISRNINLIENKINQINFLKEEVSFNKIQIQLEKSQIKGKIQSLLHHVESTMCFDLPHAFWNRKKHIVDLPYEKDFRKKQIPTKAKPIQMNEELLQYCQKEIKDLLYKGLIRKSKSPWSCATFYVN
;
A
#
# COMPACT_ATOMS: atom_id res chain seq x y z
N MET A 1 -11.86 -31.59 2.36
CA MET A 1 -11.00 -32.11 3.46
C MET A 1 -9.51 -31.83 3.25
N PHE A 2 -8.88 -32.32 2.17
CA PHE A 2 -7.42 -32.22 1.90
C PHE A 2 -6.73 -30.88 2.24
N MET A 3 -7.24 -29.74 1.73
CA MET A 3 -6.61 -28.42 1.98
C MET A 3 -6.55 -28.02 3.46
N GLY A 4 -7.45 -28.52 4.31
CA GLY A 4 -7.41 -28.26 5.75
C GLY A 4 -6.25 -28.99 6.43
N LEU A 5 -5.92 -30.20 5.97
CA LEU A 5 -4.74 -30.94 6.46
C LEU A 5 -3.44 -30.26 5.99
N ILE A 6 -3.37 -29.92 4.71
CA ILE A 6 -2.20 -29.26 4.11
C ILE A 6 -1.92 -27.92 4.80
N ASN A 7 -2.92 -27.09 5.03
CA ASN A 7 -2.74 -25.78 5.69
C ASN A 7 -2.32 -25.91 7.16
N LYS A 8 -2.72 -26.98 7.87
CA LYS A 8 -2.28 -27.24 9.26
C LYS A 8 -0.82 -27.71 9.35
N ILE A 9 -0.32 -28.30 8.25
CA ILE A 9 1.04 -28.83 8.11
C ILE A 9 2.02 -27.75 7.58
N LYS A 10 1.54 -26.83 6.73
CA LYS A 10 2.38 -25.91 5.93
C LYS A 10 3.18 -24.83 6.69
N ILE A 11 2.98 -24.65 8.00
CA ILE A 11 3.68 -23.63 8.81
C ILE A 11 4.08 -24.20 10.19
N GLN A 12 4.55 -25.44 10.22
CA GLN A 12 5.15 -26.04 11.41
C GLN A 12 6.48 -26.70 11.05
N ASN A 13 7.58 -26.07 11.48
CA ASN A 13 8.92 -26.64 11.42
C ASN A 13 9.00 -27.72 12.50
N PHE A 14 8.74 -28.98 12.15
CA PHE A 14 8.82 -30.08 13.10
C PHE A 14 10.25 -30.59 13.19
N TYR A 15 10.88 -30.41 14.35
CA TYR A 15 12.15 -31.05 14.68
C TYR A 15 11.87 -32.44 15.26
N ILE A 16 12.41 -33.46 14.59
CA ILE A 16 12.27 -34.87 14.95
C ILE A 16 13.65 -35.52 15.02
N ASN A 17 13.89 -36.34 16.04
CA ASN A 17 15.09 -37.17 16.07
C ASN A 17 14.95 -38.29 15.03
N ILE A 18 15.84 -38.30 14.05
CA ILE A 18 15.94 -39.32 13.02
C ILE A 18 17.33 -39.94 13.00
N LYS A 19 17.41 -41.06 12.32
CA LYS A 19 18.49 -42.02 12.39
C LYS A 19 18.53 -42.64 10.99
N ILE A 20 19.68 -42.60 10.32
CA ILE A 20 19.79 -42.86 8.86
C ILE A 20 20.91 -43.85 8.58
N ILE A 21 20.69 -44.73 7.60
CA ILE A 21 21.64 -45.75 7.15
C ILE A 21 21.89 -45.63 5.65
N ILE A 22 23.16 -45.64 5.24
CA ILE A 22 23.64 -45.56 3.85
C ILE A 22 24.80 -46.55 3.77
N ASN A 23 24.61 -47.73 3.18
CA ASN A 23 25.60 -48.83 3.28
C ASN A 23 25.94 -49.13 4.76
N ASP A 24 27.22 -49.08 5.14
CA ASP A 24 27.72 -49.27 6.51
C ASP A 24 27.55 -48.02 7.40
N PHE A 25 27.15 -46.89 6.81
CA PHE A 25 26.98 -45.62 7.51
C PHE A 25 25.63 -45.49 8.24
N VAL A 26 25.39 -44.57 9.18
CA VAL A 26 26.02 -43.25 9.51
C VAL A 26 25.49 -41.91 8.57
N LEU A 27 24.44 -41.65 9.57
CA LEU A 27 23.77 -40.48 10.37
C LEU A 27 22.94 -40.88 11.65
N ASP A 28 22.96 -40.06 12.72
CA ASP A 28 21.95 -39.81 13.79
C ASP A 28 21.80 -38.29 13.94
N ILE A 29 20.59 -37.73 13.89
CA ILE A 29 20.41 -36.27 13.98
C ILE A 29 19.00 -35.82 14.36
N MET A 30 18.90 -34.60 14.89
CA MET A 30 17.71 -33.75 14.76
C MET A 30 17.52 -33.33 13.30
N ALA A 31 16.33 -33.57 12.74
CA ALA A 31 15.98 -33.15 11.40
C ALA A 31 14.67 -32.35 11.36
N LEU A 32 14.66 -31.37 10.46
CA LEU A 32 13.53 -30.53 10.14
C LEU A 32 12.64 -31.20 9.07
N PHE A 33 11.38 -31.45 9.42
CA PHE A 33 10.34 -31.90 8.50
C PHE A 33 9.78 -30.71 7.71
N ASP A 34 10.18 -30.53 6.44
CA ASP A 34 9.77 -29.40 5.61
C ASP A 34 8.89 -29.82 4.43
N THR A 35 7.65 -29.33 4.43
CA THR A 35 6.63 -29.66 3.42
C THR A 35 6.67 -28.74 2.20
N GLY A 36 7.52 -27.71 2.22
CA GLY A 36 7.86 -26.85 1.07
C GLY A 36 9.14 -27.25 0.36
N ALA A 37 10.04 -28.00 1.01
CA ALA A 37 11.29 -28.46 0.40
C ALA A 37 11.04 -29.52 -0.70
N ASN A 38 11.63 -29.29 -1.88
CA ASN A 38 11.55 -30.21 -3.03
C ASN A 38 12.55 -31.37 -2.97
N SER A 39 13.49 -31.37 -2.02
CA SER A 39 14.56 -32.36 -1.90
C SER A 39 14.94 -32.57 -0.44
N ASN A 40 15.50 -33.74 -0.12
CA ASN A 40 16.02 -34.05 1.21
C ASN A 40 17.53 -33.76 1.26
N CYS A 41 18.04 -33.10 2.31
CA CYS A 41 19.44 -32.69 2.41
C CYS A 41 20.11 -33.19 3.71
N ILE A 42 21.28 -33.83 3.61
CA ILE A 42 21.93 -34.61 4.69
C ILE A 42 23.33 -34.08 5.11
N LEU A 43 23.66 -34.26 6.39
CA LEU A 43 24.97 -34.13 7.08
C LEU A 43 25.40 -35.50 7.69
N GLU A 44 26.58 -35.63 8.34
CA GLU A 44 27.30 -36.92 8.44
C GLU A 44 27.69 -37.43 9.90
N GLY A 45 26.86 -38.27 10.59
CA GLY A 45 27.30 -39.36 11.55
C GLY A 45 26.25 -40.03 12.51
N LEU A 46 26.12 -41.40 12.67
CA LEU A 46 25.29 -42.11 13.73
C LEU A 46 24.70 -43.59 13.55
N GLN A 47 23.63 -43.84 12.73
CA GLN A 47 23.02 -45.14 12.23
C GLN A 47 21.70 -45.71 12.87
N GLY A 48 20.70 -46.11 12.04
CA GLY A 48 19.56 -47.05 12.37
C GLY A 48 18.16 -46.82 11.71
N LEU A 49 17.38 -47.89 11.44
CA LEU A 49 16.13 -47.96 10.61
C LEU A 49 16.30 -47.49 9.13
N ARG A 50 15.58 -48.11 8.18
CA ARG A 50 15.68 -47.80 6.74
C ARG A 50 14.32 -47.48 6.10
N ILE A 51 14.24 -46.31 5.47
CA ILE A 51 13.18 -45.87 4.55
C ILE A 51 13.90 -45.37 3.30
N SER A 52 13.55 -45.91 2.12
CA SER A 52 14.23 -45.52 0.87
C SER A 52 13.69 -44.19 0.34
N THR A 53 14.57 -43.21 0.16
CA THR A 53 14.27 -41.95 -0.52
C THR A 53 15.56 -41.34 -1.06
N ASN A 54 15.46 -40.43 -2.03
CA ASN A 54 16.61 -39.77 -2.61
C ASN A 54 17.09 -38.64 -1.70
N PHE A 55 18.40 -38.56 -1.45
CA PHE A 55 19.03 -37.52 -0.62
C PHE A 55 20.12 -36.81 -1.40
N LEU A 56 20.24 -35.49 -1.18
CA LEU A 56 21.40 -34.71 -1.57
C LEU A 56 22.35 -34.63 -0.36
N LEU A 57 23.52 -35.26 -0.45
CA LEU A 57 24.58 -35.12 0.55
C LEU A 57 25.33 -33.81 0.28
N VAL A 58 25.34 -32.89 1.24
CA VAL A 58 25.95 -31.56 1.06
C VAL A 58 27.00 -31.33 2.14
N LYS A 59 28.28 -31.30 1.74
CA LYS A 59 29.39 -31.00 2.65
C LYS A 59 29.31 -29.55 3.12
N ASN A 60 29.69 -29.32 4.38
CA ASN A 60 29.71 -28.00 5.02
C ASN A 60 28.33 -27.28 5.08
N LEU A 61 27.23 -28.04 5.10
CA LEU A 61 25.90 -27.51 5.39
C LEU A 61 25.90 -26.88 6.80
N LYS A 62 25.58 -25.58 6.91
CA LYS A 62 25.47 -24.88 8.20
C LYS A 62 24.15 -25.12 8.94
N ASN A 63 23.17 -25.70 8.25
CA ASN A 63 21.81 -25.88 8.73
C ASN A 63 21.56 -27.35 9.07
N GLU A 64 20.62 -27.60 9.97
CA GLU A 64 20.13 -28.94 10.30
C GLU A 64 19.55 -29.67 9.08
N VAL A 65 19.49 -31.01 9.17
CA VAL A 65 19.04 -31.88 8.07
C VAL A 65 17.58 -31.64 7.73
N ILE A 66 17.28 -31.50 6.43
CA ILE A 66 15.94 -31.20 5.93
C ILE A 66 15.36 -32.46 5.28
N LEU A 67 14.25 -32.93 5.84
CA LEU A 67 13.39 -33.96 5.27
C LEU A 67 12.29 -33.28 4.45
N GLY A 68 12.51 -33.23 3.14
CA GLY A 68 11.60 -32.62 2.19
C GLY A 68 10.48 -33.53 1.72
N THR A 69 9.69 -33.01 0.78
CA THR A 69 8.54 -33.68 0.15
C THR A 69 8.79 -35.15 -0.24
N PRO A 70 9.95 -35.57 -0.79
CA PRO A 70 10.17 -36.97 -1.16
C PRO A 70 10.21 -37.95 0.03
N PHE A 71 10.79 -37.55 1.18
CA PHE A 71 10.74 -38.39 2.39
C PHE A 71 9.32 -38.41 2.97
N ILE A 72 8.68 -37.24 3.05
CA ILE A 72 7.32 -37.08 3.59
C ILE A 72 6.32 -37.94 2.80
N ARG A 73 6.45 -38.02 1.47
CA ARG A 73 5.66 -38.90 0.61
C ARG A 73 5.83 -40.39 0.95
N ALA A 74 7.03 -40.83 1.28
CA ALA A 74 7.30 -42.22 1.69
C ALA A 74 6.71 -42.58 3.07
N LEU A 75 6.27 -41.60 3.87
CA LEU A 75 5.58 -41.82 5.15
C LEU A 75 4.04 -41.89 5.03
N PHE A 76 3.43 -41.69 3.86
CA PHE A 76 1.97 -41.77 3.77
C PHE A 76 1.48 -43.23 3.80
N PRO A 77 0.38 -43.54 4.52
CA PRO A 77 -0.47 -42.62 5.29
C PRO A 77 0.13 -42.24 6.65
N LEU A 78 0.34 -40.94 6.88
CA LEU A 78 0.77 -40.38 8.16
C LEU A 78 -0.39 -39.72 8.91
N GLN A 79 -0.32 -39.78 10.24
CA GLN A 79 -1.19 -39.09 11.18
C GLN A 79 -0.33 -38.20 12.09
N ILE A 80 -0.87 -37.06 12.54
CA ILE A 80 -0.14 -36.09 13.37
C ILE A 80 -0.88 -35.90 14.69
N SER A 81 -0.22 -36.19 15.81
CA SER A 81 -0.74 -36.00 17.16
C SER A 81 -0.18 -34.71 17.79
N LYS A 82 -0.37 -34.51 19.11
CA LYS A 82 0.35 -33.47 19.86
C LYS A 82 1.80 -33.85 20.19
N GLU A 83 2.14 -35.13 20.04
CA GLU A 83 3.39 -35.74 20.50
C GLU A 83 4.35 -36.04 19.34
N GLY A 84 3.83 -36.31 18.13
CA GLY A 84 4.64 -36.68 16.99
C GLY A 84 3.86 -37.00 15.71
N ILE A 85 4.59 -37.45 14.70
CA ILE A 85 4.05 -38.00 13.44
C ILE A 85 4.06 -39.53 13.54
N THR A 86 2.90 -40.16 13.41
CA THR A 86 2.75 -41.62 13.42
C THR A 86 2.40 -42.14 12.03
N THR A 87 3.07 -43.19 11.57
CA THR A 87 2.78 -43.87 10.28
C THR A 87 2.93 -45.38 10.42
N THR A 88 2.45 -46.14 9.44
CA THR A 88 2.55 -47.60 9.39
C THR A 88 3.34 -48.02 8.15
N HIS A 89 4.53 -48.58 8.34
CA HIS A 89 5.46 -48.95 7.26
C HIS A 89 5.93 -50.39 7.48
N LEU A 90 5.80 -51.24 6.44
CA LEU A 90 6.10 -52.69 6.51
C LEU A 90 5.43 -53.39 7.71
N GLY A 91 4.15 -53.06 7.96
CA GLY A 91 3.35 -53.59 9.08
C GLY A 91 3.74 -53.07 10.47
N ARG A 92 4.79 -52.25 10.59
CA ARG A 92 5.26 -51.69 11.88
C ARG A 92 4.78 -50.25 12.03
N LYS A 93 4.30 -49.88 13.22
CA LYS A 93 4.00 -48.49 13.59
C LYS A 93 5.31 -47.75 13.84
N ILE A 94 5.60 -46.72 13.05
CA ILE A 94 6.69 -45.78 13.27
C ILE A 94 6.11 -44.53 13.97
N ILE A 95 6.86 -43.98 14.92
CA ILE A 95 6.51 -42.76 15.66
C ILE A 95 7.72 -41.83 15.65
N PHE A 96 7.58 -40.67 15.01
CA PHE A 96 8.56 -39.58 15.05
C PHE A 96 8.09 -38.56 16.09
N ASN A 97 8.61 -38.66 17.32
CA ASN A 97 8.28 -37.73 18.41
C ASN A 97 8.83 -36.33 18.09
N PHE A 98 8.01 -35.30 18.33
CA PHE A 98 8.41 -33.90 18.21
C PHE A 98 9.30 -33.50 19.39
N SER A 99 10.48 -32.98 19.12
CA SER A 99 11.39 -32.44 20.14
C SER A 99 10.85 -31.16 20.81
N THR A 100 9.92 -30.46 20.14
CA THR A 100 9.24 -29.26 20.65
C THR A 100 7.74 -29.35 20.38
N LYS A 101 6.89 -29.00 21.36
CA LYS A 101 5.42 -29.02 21.22
C LYS A 101 4.97 -28.12 20.05
N PRO A 102 4.09 -28.59 19.14
CA PRO A 102 3.73 -27.84 17.94
C PRO A 102 2.89 -26.59 18.25
N ILE A 103 3.39 -25.41 17.84
CA ILE A 103 2.71 -24.12 18.04
C ILE A 103 1.63 -23.94 16.98
N SER A 104 0.36 -23.87 17.39
CA SER A 104 -0.76 -23.58 16.48
C SER A 104 -0.80 -22.08 16.13
N ARG A 105 -0.27 -21.71 14.97
CA ARG A 105 -0.54 -20.40 14.36
C ARG A 105 -1.91 -20.44 13.67
N ASN A 106 -2.88 -19.70 14.18
CA ASN A 106 -4.06 -19.37 13.39
C ASN A 106 -3.60 -18.47 12.23
N ILE A 107 -3.77 -18.95 11.00
CA ILE A 107 -3.58 -18.12 9.82
C ILE A 107 -4.84 -17.29 9.67
N ASN A 108 -4.74 -15.96 9.76
CA ASN A 108 -5.87 -15.02 9.66
C ASN A 108 -6.40 -14.88 8.22
N LEU A 109 -6.55 -16.01 7.52
CA LEU A 109 -7.05 -16.11 6.16
C LEU A 109 -8.49 -15.59 6.04
N ILE A 110 -9.29 -15.74 7.11
CA ILE A 110 -10.66 -15.23 7.21
C ILE A 110 -10.65 -13.70 7.27
N GLU A 111 -9.84 -13.10 8.15
CA GLU A 111 -9.69 -11.65 8.29
C GLU A 111 -9.17 -11.02 6.98
N ASN A 112 -8.12 -11.59 6.39
CA ASN A 112 -7.60 -11.16 5.09
C ASN A 112 -8.66 -11.23 3.98
N LYS A 113 -9.56 -12.22 4.01
CA LYS A 113 -10.67 -12.32 3.06
C LYS A 113 -11.82 -11.34 3.37
N ILE A 114 -12.11 -11.06 4.64
CA ILE A 114 -13.07 -10.01 5.04
C ILE A 114 -12.57 -8.64 4.57
N ASN A 115 -11.29 -8.33 4.79
CA ASN A 115 -10.69 -7.07 4.36
C ASN A 115 -10.71 -6.93 2.83
N GLN A 116 -10.39 -8.00 2.09
CA GLN A 116 -10.53 -8.02 0.62
C GLN A 116 -11.99 -7.83 0.17
N ILE A 117 -12.97 -8.41 0.86
CA ILE A 117 -14.40 -8.23 0.58
C ILE A 117 -14.86 -6.80 0.85
N ASN A 118 -14.35 -6.15 1.90
CA ASN A 118 -14.75 -4.79 2.26
C ASN A 118 -14.23 -3.75 1.24
N PHE A 119 -12.96 -3.85 0.83
CA PHE A 119 -12.41 -3.03 -0.25
C PHE A 119 -13.26 -3.09 -1.54
N LEU A 120 -13.63 -4.30 -1.97
CA LEU A 120 -14.45 -4.51 -3.17
C LEU A 120 -15.88 -3.93 -3.03
N LYS A 121 -16.45 -3.81 -1.82
CA LYS A 121 -17.74 -3.14 -1.61
C LYS A 121 -17.62 -1.63 -1.83
N GLU A 122 -16.53 -1.01 -1.36
CA GLU A 122 -16.27 0.42 -1.52
C GLU A 122 -16.06 0.76 -2.99
N GLU A 123 -15.23 -0.01 -3.71
CA GLU A 123 -15.02 0.13 -5.15
C GLU A 123 -16.33 0.04 -5.95
N VAL A 124 -17.19 -0.93 -5.63
CA VAL A 124 -18.54 -1.05 -6.22
C VAL A 124 -19.45 0.13 -5.84
N SER A 125 -19.25 0.76 -4.69
CA SER A 125 -20.03 1.94 -4.28
C SER A 125 -19.63 3.20 -5.06
N PHE A 126 -18.33 3.43 -5.27
CA PHE A 126 -17.83 4.57 -6.05
C PHE A 126 -18.26 4.47 -7.52
N ASN A 127 -18.12 3.29 -8.14
CA ASN A 127 -18.62 3.05 -9.50
C ASN A 127 -20.13 3.32 -9.63
N LYS A 128 -20.94 2.93 -8.64
CA LYS A 128 -22.38 3.24 -8.62
C LYS A 128 -22.68 4.73 -8.49
N ILE A 129 -21.83 5.52 -7.82
CA ILE A 129 -21.99 6.98 -7.73
C ILE A 129 -21.62 7.63 -9.06
N GLN A 130 -20.53 7.22 -9.69
CA GLN A 130 -20.12 7.74 -11.01
C GLN A 130 -21.21 7.50 -12.07
N ILE A 131 -21.71 6.26 -12.18
CA ILE A 131 -22.82 5.89 -13.10
C ILE A 131 -24.12 6.66 -12.80
N GLN A 132 -24.29 7.19 -11.58
CA GLN A 132 -25.42 8.07 -11.25
C GLN A 132 -25.18 9.52 -11.69
N LEU A 133 -23.97 10.06 -11.52
CA LEU A 133 -23.61 11.41 -11.94
C LEU A 133 -23.65 11.59 -13.48
N GLU A 134 -23.40 10.50 -14.23
CA GLU A 134 -23.53 10.45 -15.68
C GLU A 134 -24.99 10.57 -16.17
N LYS A 135 -25.99 10.32 -15.32
CA LYS A 135 -27.41 10.38 -15.72
C LYS A 135 -27.84 11.82 -16.00
N SER A 136 -28.41 12.06 -17.19
CA SER A 136 -28.88 13.37 -17.65
C SER A 136 -29.80 14.09 -16.66
N GLN A 137 -30.71 13.36 -15.98
CA GLN A 137 -31.58 13.91 -14.95
C GLN A 137 -30.83 14.44 -13.71
N ILE A 138 -29.76 13.75 -13.29
CA ILE A 138 -28.94 14.16 -12.14
C ILE A 138 -28.03 15.32 -12.54
N LYS A 139 -27.39 15.24 -13.70
CA LYS A 139 -26.60 16.34 -14.28
C LYS A 139 -27.45 17.61 -14.47
N GLY A 140 -28.68 17.48 -14.96
CA GLY A 140 -29.64 18.58 -15.10
C GLY A 140 -30.06 19.19 -13.77
N LYS A 141 -30.30 18.37 -12.72
CA LYS A 141 -30.56 18.86 -11.36
C LYS A 141 -29.35 19.61 -10.77
N ILE A 142 -28.13 19.11 -10.99
CA ILE A 142 -26.90 19.79 -10.56
C ILE A 142 -26.76 21.13 -11.29
N GLN A 143 -26.99 21.18 -12.60
CA GLN A 143 -26.96 22.42 -13.38
C GLN A 143 -28.05 23.41 -12.97
N SER A 144 -29.27 22.97 -12.67
CA SER A 144 -30.33 23.85 -12.20
C SER A 144 -30.04 24.40 -10.79
N LEU A 145 -29.40 23.60 -9.92
CA LEU A 145 -28.94 24.04 -8.61
C LEU A 145 -27.79 25.05 -8.71
N LEU A 146 -26.81 24.81 -9.58
CA LEU A 146 -25.72 25.75 -9.86
C LEU A 146 -26.27 27.09 -10.38
N HIS A 147 -27.12 27.07 -11.41
CA HIS A 147 -27.75 28.28 -11.92
C HIS A 147 -28.61 28.98 -10.87
N HIS A 148 -29.28 28.24 -9.98
CA HIS A 148 -30.04 28.85 -8.88
C HIS A 148 -29.13 29.55 -7.86
N VAL A 149 -28.00 28.92 -7.48
CA VAL A 149 -26.99 29.53 -6.60
C VAL A 149 -26.35 30.76 -7.27
N GLU A 150 -26.01 30.69 -8.54
CA GLU A 150 -25.47 31.83 -9.30
C GLU A 150 -26.50 32.97 -9.41
N SER A 151 -27.77 32.67 -9.71
CA SER A 151 -28.82 33.69 -9.81
C SER A 151 -29.24 34.31 -8.47
N THR A 152 -28.98 33.65 -7.34
CA THR A 152 -29.35 34.14 -6.00
C THR A 152 -28.18 34.76 -5.24
N MET A 153 -26.96 34.23 -5.39
CA MET A 153 -25.76 34.74 -4.71
C MET A 153 -24.97 35.72 -5.59
N CYS A 154 -24.86 35.49 -6.90
CA CYS A 154 -23.98 36.27 -7.78
C CYS A 154 -24.71 37.41 -8.52
N PHE A 155 -26.04 37.36 -8.66
CA PHE A 155 -26.81 38.42 -9.34
C PHE A 155 -26.83 39.74 -8.53
N ASP A 156 -26.98 39.65 -7.21
CA ASP A 156 -26.79 40.78 -6.28
C ASP A 156 -25.33 41.25 -6.18
N LEU A 157 -24.39 40.44 -6.67
CA LEU A 157 -22.96 40.53 -6.37
C LEU A 157 -22.05 40.22 -7.58
N PRO A 158 -22.24 40.85 -8.75
CA PRO A 158 -21.41 40.60 -9.94
C PRO A 158 -19.91 40.89 -9.68
N HIS A 159 -19.60 41.73 -8.70
CA HIS A 159 -18.25 41.93 -8.15
C HIS A 159 -18.31 41.81 -6.61
N ALA A 160 -18.39 40.57 -6.11
CA ALA A 160 -18.90 40.24 -4.77
C ALA A 160 -18.24 40.90 -3.55
N PHE A 161 -17.03 41.43 -3.70
CA PHE A 161 -16.34 42.21 -2.64
C PHE A 161 -16.10 43.68 -3.01
N TRP A 162 -16.09 44.05 -4.29
CA TRP A 162 -15.61 45.36 -4.76
C TRP A 162 -16.71 46.41 -4.95
N ASN A 163 -17.93 46.01 -5.36
CA ASN A 163 -19.03 46.96 -5.56
C ASN A 163 -19.69 47.43 -4.26
N ARG A 164 -19.42 46.74 -3.14
CA ARG A 164 -19.91 47.15 -1.81
C ARG A 164 -19.11 48.34 -1.27
N LYS A 165 -19.41 49.55 -1.74
CA LYS A 165 -18.90 50.80 -1.14
C LYS A 165 -19.13 50.89 0.38
N LYS A 166 -20.15 50.17 0.90
CA LYS A 166 -20.42 49.96 2.34
C LYS A 166 -19.28 49.26 3.11
N HIS A 167 -18.27 48.74 2.43
CA HIS A 167 -17.06 48.14 3.02
C HIS A 167 -15.77 48.78 2.49
N ILE A 168 -15.83 49.96 1.84
CA ILE A 168 -14.62 50.76 1.65
C ILE A 168 -14.20 51.27 3.02
N VAL A 169 -13.19 50.62 3.59
CA VAL A 169 -12.42 51.19 4.68
C VAL A 169 -11.55 52.29 4.06
N ASP A 170 -11.96 53.54 4.26
CA ASP A 170 -11.05 54.66 4.05
C ASP A 170 -9.89 54.49 5.04
N LEU A 171 -8.73 54.06 4.53
CA LEU A 171 -7.52 53.96 5.33
C LEU A 171 -7.22 55.34 5.94
N PRO A 172 -6.88 55.41 7.25
CA PRO A 172 -6.56 56.67 7.90
C PRO A 172 -5.22 57.20 7.38
N TYR A 173 -5.26 57.89 6.24
CA TYR A 173 -4.16 58.72 5.79
C TYR A 173 -3.90 59.79 6.85
N GLU A 174 -2.63 59.94 7.23
CA GLU A 174 -2.18 61.07 8.04
C GLU A 174 -2.63 62.37 7.38
N LYS A 175 -3.12 63.34 8.16
CA LYS A 175 -3.65 64.61 7.61
C LYS A 175 -2.59 65.37 6.80
N ASP A 176 -1.32 65.17 7.15
CA ASP A 176 -0.14 65.77 6.53
C ASP A 176 0.49 64.89 5.42
N PHE A 177 -0.18 63.80 5.01
CA PHE A 177 0.32 62.86 4.00
C PHE A 177 0.47 63.52 2.62
N ARG A 178 1.68 63.99 2.31
CA ARG A 178 1.98 64.51 0.96
C ARG A 178 2.47 63.37 0.08
N LYS A 179 1.72 63.10 -1.00
CA LYS A 179 2.07 62.17 -2.11
C LYS A 179 3.41 62.47 -2.83
N LYS A 180 4.21 63.44 -2.37
CA LYS A 180 5.58 63.70 -2.81
C LYS A 180 6.66 63.12 -1.87
N GLN A 181 6.30 62.62 -0.69
CA GLN A 181 7.25 62.21 0.36
C GLN A 181 7.71 60.75 0.30
N ILE A 182 6.91 59.82 -0.24
CA ILE A 182 7.37 58.42 -0.42
C ILE A 182 8.09 58.32 -1.79
N PRO A 183 9.32 57.78 -1.87
CA PRO A 183 10.10 57.75 -3.11
C PRO A 183 10.06 56.39 -3.85
N THR A 184 8.91 55.73 -3.94
CA THR A 184 8.79 54.37 -4.50
C THR A 184 8.57 54.34 -6.01
N LYS A 185 9.68 54.45 -6.75
CA LYS A 185 9.83 53.90 -8.11
C LYS A 185 10.59 52.58 -8.05
N ALA A 186 9.97 51.53 -7.53
CA ALA A 186 10.58 50.21 -7.54
C ALA A 186 10.77 49.74 -8.99
N LYS A 187 11.97 49.24 -9.32
CA LYS A 187 12.23 48.58 -10.60
C LYS A 187 11.49 47.24 -10.65
N PRO A 188 10.96 46.80 -11.81
CA PRO A 188 10.46 45.45 -11.97
C PRO A 188 11.54 44.41 -11.66
N ILE A 189 11.16 43.27 -11.09
CA ILE A 189 12.02 42.12 -10.89
C ILE A 189 12.21 41.41 -12.25
N GLN A 190 13.41 40.90 -12.53
CA GLN A 190 13.65 40.09 -13.73
C GLN A 190 12.98 38.72 -13.56
N MET A 191 12.14 38.34 -14.51
CA MET A 191 11.42 37.07 -14.53
C MET A 191 11.97 36.17 -15.65
N ASN A 192 11.74 34.85 -15.56
CA ASN A 192 12.01 33.95 -16.67
C ASN A 192 10.98 34.15 -17.80
N GLU A 193 11.25 33.61 -18.99
CA GLU A 193 10.41 33.83 -20.17
C GLU A 193 9.01 33.20 -20.01
N GLU A 194 8.92 32.03 -19.41
CA GLU A 194 7.66 31.32 -19.16
C GLU A 194 6.70 32.14 -18.28
N LEU A 195 7.16 32.56 -17.09
CA LEU A 195 6.36 33.38 -16.17
C LEU A 195 6.00 34.73 -16.79
N LEU A 196 6.88 35.31 -17.63
CA LEU A 196 6.57 36.52 -18.38
C LEU A 196 5.43 36.30 -19.38
N GLN A 197 5.37 35.16 -20.07
CA GLN A 197 4.25 34.80 -20.96
C GLN A 197 2.94 34.60 -20.18
N TYR A 198 2.97 33.92 -19.02
CA TYR A 198 1.81 33.79 -18.12
C TYR A 198 1.32 35.16 -17.63
N CYS A 199 2.21 36.00 -17.11
CA CYS A 199 1.88 37.36 -16.67
C CYS A 199 1.31 38.24 -17.80
N GLN A 200 1.82 38.12 -19.03
CA GLN A 200 1.24 38.83 -20.18
C GLN A 200 -0.18 38.35 -20.51
N LYS A 201 -0.49 37.06 -20.31
CA LYS A 201 -1.83 36.50 -20.51
C LYS A 201 -2.80 36.98 -19.43
N GLU A 202 -2.39 36.95 -18.16
CA GLU A 202 -3.19 37.46 -17.05
C GLU A 202 -3.43 38.98 -17.14
N ILE A 203 -2.40 39.77 -17.45
CA ILE A 203 -2.56 41.22 -17.62
C ILE A 203 -3.53 41.55 -18.78
N LYS A 204 -3.55 40.76 -19.85
CA LYS A 204 -4.56 40.90 -20.93
C LYS A 204 -5.97 40.57 -20.45
N ASP A 205 -6.14 39.51 -19.66
CA ASP A 205 -7.44 39.12 -19.06
C ASP A 205 -7.94 40.15 -18.04
N LEU A 206 -7.08 40.66 -17.15
CA LEU A 206 -7.41 41.70 -16.19
C LEU A 206 -7.74 43.05 -16.86
N LEU A 207 -7.08 43.39 -17.99
CA LEU A 207 -7.44 44.54 -18.81
C LEU A 207 -8.80 44.34 -19.51
N TYR A 208 -9.06 43.14 -20.05
CA TYR A 208 -10.34 42.80 -20.69
C TYR A 208 -11.52 42.85 -19.70
N LYS A 209 -11.32 42.34 -18.48
CA LYS A 209 -12.28 42.41 -17.37
C LYS A 209 -12.43 43.81 -16.76
N GLY A 210 -11.67 44.81 -17.21
CA GLY A 210 -11.70 46.17 -16.68
C GLY A 210 -11.14 46.33 -15.26
N LEU A 211 -10.51 45.29 -14.71
CA LEU A 211 -10.02 45.25 -13.32
C LEU A 211 -8.75 46.09 -13.12
N ILE A 212 -7.97 46.30 -14.18
CA ILE A 212 -6.78 47.16 -14.19
C ILE A 212 -6.82 48.15 -15.36
N ARG A 213 -6.06 49.24 -15.26
CA ARG A 213 -5.88 50.23 -16.33
C ARG A 213 -4.44 50.70 -16.44
N LYS A 214 -4.02 51.12 -17.64
CA LYS A 214 -2.73 51.79 -17.83
C LYS A 214 -2.70 53.08 -16.98
N SER A 215 -1.56 53.34 -16.33
CA SER A 215 -1.40 54.43 -15.38
C SER A 215 -0.12 55.21 -15.65
N LYS A 216 -0.16 56.54 -15.53
CA LYS A 216 1.02 57.43 -15.55
C LYS A 216 1.45 57.82 -14.12
N SER A 217 1.20 56.93 -13.17
CA SER A 217 1.51 57.09 -11.76
C SER A 217 3.02 57.37 -11.53
N PRO A 218 3.39 58.27 -10.60
CA PRO A 218 4.78 58.38 -10.14
C PRO A 218 5.21 57.17 -9.28
N TRP A 219 4.24 56.40 -8.77
CA TRP A 219 4.40 55.19 -7.97
C TRP A 219 4.56 53.94 -8.85
N SER A 220 5.55 53.11 -8.54
CA SER A 220 5.61 51.71 -8.95
C SER A 220 6.05 50.81 -7.79
N CYS A 221 5.32 49.70 -7.60
CA CYS A 221 5.78 48.57 -6.79
C CYS A 221 6.43 47.52 -7.70
N ALA A 222 7.29 46.67 -7.16
CA ALA A 222 7.83 45.52 -7.88
C ALA A 222 6.81 44.38 -7.87
N THR A 223 6.35 43.95 -9.04
CA THR A 223 5.52 42.74 -9.19
C THR A 223 6.40 41.50 -9.12
N PHE A 224 5.91 40.46 -8.45
CA PHE A 224 6.42 39.10 -8.50
C PHE A 224 5.26 38.13 -8.73
N TYR A 225 5.54 36.94 -9.26
CA TYR A 225 4.56 35.86 -9.44
C TYR A 225 4.72 34.82 -8.33
N VAL A 226 3.64 34.11 -8.01
CA VAL A 226 3.63 32.99 -7.05
C VAL A 226 2.90 31.84 -7.74
N ASN A 227 3.55 30.68 -7.79
CA ASN A 227 2.99 29.43 -8.33
C ASN A 227 2.16 28.68 -7.26
#